data_AF-Q5BX29-F1
#
_entry.id   AF-Q5BX29-F1
#
_cell.length_a   1.000
_cell.length_b   1.000
_cell.length_c   1.000
_cell.angle_alpha   90.00
_cell.angle_beta   90.00
_cell.angle_gamma   90.00
#
_symmetry.space_group_name_H-M   'P 1'
#
loop_
_entity.id
_entity.type
_entity.pdbx_description
1 polymer ?
#
loop_
_entity_poly.entity_id
_entity_poly.type
_entity_poly.pdbx_seq_one_letter_code
_entity_poly.pdbx_strand_id
1 'polypeptide(L)'
;MHLLHKNDYARNIYLYAHKFFGFDNSYVSFFNQLVQIVQRIIDAENLISCSFEIHASSEGKSVIEDERRQFKRWKSERSKLSSELKSQTRIIDDEIKRYRDKYRDMIKAKEDYERINADQNHSQFDVEKALSYARLKEIDFDRARQDYAAALDQFNLYRKDYYY
;
A
#
# COMPACT_ATOMS: atom_id res chain seq x y z
N MET A 1 83.93 47.43 -42.17
CA MET A 1 83.98 46.70 -40.88
C MET A 1 82.70 46.76 -40.04
N HIS A 2 81.75 47.69 -40.25
CA HIS A 2 80.53 47.79 -39.40
C HIS A 2 79.37 46.82 -39.73
N LEU A 3 79.36 46.17 -40.89
CA LEU A 3 78.26 45.30 -41.32
C LEU A 3 78.38 43.84 -40.80
N LEU A 4 79.59 43.38 -40.46
CA LEU A 4 79.82 42.02 -39.95
C LEU A 4 79.34 41.86 -38.50
N HIS A 5 79.58 42.86 -37.63
CA HIS A 5 79.16 42.81 -36.23
C HIS A 5 77.63 42.87 -36.01
N LYS A 6 76.87 43.49 -36.94
CA LYS A 6 75.40 43.54 -36.86
C LYS A 6 74.75 42.19 -37.14
N ASN A 7 75.35 41.37 -37.99
CA ASN A 7 74.82 40.05 -38.34
C ASN A 7 74.95 39.05 -37.20
N ASP A 8 76.07 39.07 -36.47
CA ASP A 8 76.26 38.18 -35.31
C ASP A 8 75.38 38.55 -34.12
N TYR A 9 75.05 39.84 -33.96
CA TYR A 9 74.13 40.30 -32.93
C TYR A 9 72.68 39.88 -33.22
N ALA A 10 72.23 40.06 -34.47
CA ALA A 10 70.90 39.61 -34.90
C ALA A 10 70.76 38.08 -34.81
N ARG A 11 71.81 37.33 -35.17
CA ARG A 11 71.84 35.87 -35.06
C ARG A 11 71.78 35.40 -33.61
N ASN A 12 72.49 36.07 -32.70
CA ASN A 12 72.43 35.76 -31.27
C ASN A 12 71.06 36.08 -30.65
N ILE A 13 70.44 37.20 -31.01
CA ILE A 13 69.07 37.52 -30.59
C ILE A 13 68.10 36.46 -31.10
N TYR A 14 68.23 36.05 -32.36
CA TYR A 14 67.39 35.01 -32.95
C TYR A 14 67.56 33.66 -32.22
N LEU A 15 68.80 33.27 -31.90
CA LEU A 15 69.10 32.07 -31.13
C LEU A 15 68.61 32.13 -29.68
N TYR A 16 68.69 33.29 -29.03
CA TYR A 16 68.15 33.49 -27.68
C TYR A 16 66.62 33.45 -27.69
N ALA A 17 65.98 34.13 -28.64
CA ALA A 17 64.54 34.08 -28.82
C ALA A 17 64.08 32.64 -29.12
N HIS A 18 64.82 31.91 -29.95
CA HIS A 18 64.58 30.50 -30.24
C HIS A 18 64.69 29.61 -28.99
N LYS A 19 65.70 29.85 -28.15
CA LYS A 19 65.96 29.06 -26.94
C LYS A 19 64.96 29.33 -25.82
N PHE A 20 64.48 30.56 -25.70
CA PHE A 20 63.54 30.97 -24.66
C PHE A 20 62.06 30.82 -25.06
N PHE A 21 61.72 30.99 -26.33
CA PHE A 21 60.33 31.01 -26.80
C PHE A 21 59.91 29.78 -27.62
N GLY A 22 60.86 29.03 -28.21
CA GLY A 22 60.57 27.87 -29.06
C GLY A 22 59.85 28.24 -30.38
N PHE A 23 59.95 27.39 -31.40
CA PHE A 23 59.24 27.61 -32.68
C PHE A 23 57.73 27.36 -32.59
N ASP A 24 57.29 26.62 -31.59
CA ASP A 24 55.87 26.40 -31.33
C ASP A 24 55.43 27.30 -30.19
N ASN A 25 54.34 28.03 -30.44
CA ASN A 25 53.77 29.05 -29.55
C ASN A 25 53.17 28.39 -28.30
N SER A 26 54.01 27.77 -27.48
CA SER A 26 53.70 26.89 -26.35
C SER A 26 52.85 27.59 -25.30
N TYR A 27 53.09 28.89 -25.09
CA TYR A 27 52.23 29.75 -24.28
C TYR A 27 50.81 29.86 -24.84
N VAL A 28 50.66 30.14 -26.13
CA VAL A 28 49.34 30.21 -26.78
C VAL A 28 48.67 28.84 -26.78
N SER A 29 49.42 27.75 -26.99
CA SER A 29 48.92 26.38 -26.87
C SER A 29 48.41 26.09 -25.46
N PHE A 30 49.16 26.47 -24.43
CA PHE A 30 48.77 26.30 -23.03
C PHE A 30 47.51 27.12 -22.70
N PHE A 31 47.44 28.39 -23.10
CA PHE A 31 46.26 29.22 -22.90
C PHE A 31 45.03 28.65 -23.62
N ASN A 32 45.17 28.17 -24.86
CA ASN A 32 44.08 27.53 -25.58
C ASN A 32 43.61 26.24 -24.90
N GLN A 33 44.52 25.43 -24.38
CA GLN A 33 44.17 24.24 -23.58
C GLN A 33 43.45 24.63 -22.29
N LEU A 34 43.90 25.68 -21.60
CA LEU A 34 43.24 26.18 -20.39
C LEU A 34 41.81 26.66 -20.70
N VAL A 35 41.61 27.41 -21.77
CA VAL A 35 40.27 27.84 -22.22
C VAL A 35 39.38 26.64 -22.53
N GLN A 36 39.90 25.60 -23.20
CA GLN A 36 39.16 24.38 -23.46
C GLN A 36 38.81 23.60 -22.19
N ILE A 37 39.70 23.57 -21.20
CA ILE A 37 39.43 22.94 -19.91
C ILE A 37 38.33 23.71 -19.17
N VAL A 38 38.41 25.04 -19.13
CA VAL A 38 37.37 25.89 -18.52
C VAL A 38 36.02 25.68 -19.20
N GLN A 39 35.98 25.62 -20.54
CA GLN A 39 34.74 25.35 -21.27
C GLN A 39 34.16 23.98 -20.89
N ARG A 40 34.99 22.94 -20.82
CA ARG A 40 34.54 21.60 -20.41
C ARG A 40 34.01 21.56 -18.98
N ILE A 41 34.58 22.35 -18.06
CA ILE A 41 34.09 22.50 -16.69
C ILE A 41 32.69 23.14 -16.70
N ILE A 42 32.52 24.24 -17.43
CA ILE A 42 31.22 24.92 -17.58
C ILE A 42 30.18 23.98 -18.19
N ASP A 43 30.54 23.25 -19.24
CA ASP A 43 29.64 22.29 -19.90
C ASP A 43 29.24 21.16 -18.93
N ALA A 44 30.18 20.65 -18.13
CA ALA A 44 29.90 19.62 -17.13
C ALA A 44 28.99 20.13 -16.01
N GLU A 45 29.21 21.35 -15.50
CA GLU A 45 28.34 21.96 -14.47
C GLU A 45 26.89 22.13 -14.98
N ASN A 46 26.73 22.56 -16.24
CA ASN A 46 25.42 22.68 -16.86
C ASN A 46 24.72 21.32 -17.02
N LEU A 47 25.45 20.30 -17.49
CA LEU A 47 24.91 18.94 -17.63
C LEU A 47 24.48 18.35 -16.28
N ILE A 48 25.29 18.52 -15.25
CA ILE A 48 24.96 18.08 -13.88
C ILE A 48 23.69 18.79 -13.40
N SER A 49 23.61 20.10 -13.55
CA SER A 49 22.45 20.89 -13.14
C SER A 49 21.16 20.46 -13.84
N CYS A 50 21.19 20.29 -15.17
CA CYS A 50 20.03 19.81 -15.94
C CYS A 50 19.64 18.38 -15.53
N SER A 51 20.60 17.49 -15.25
CA SER A 51 20.30 16.12 -14.81
C SER A 51 19.57 16.09 -13.46
N PHE A 52 19.98 16.95 -12.50
CA PHE A 52 19.31 17.09 -11.22
C PHE A 52 17.90 17.67 -11.37
N GLU A 53 17.73 18.69 -12.21
CA GLU A 53 16.41 19.24 -12.48
C GLU A 53 15.47 18.21 -13.11
N ILE A 54 15.93 17.44 -14.10
CA ILE A 54 15.10 16.40 -14.74
C ILE A 54 14.73 15.30 -13.74
N HIS A 55 15.69 14.81 -12.96
CA HIS A 55 15.46 13.76 -11.98
C HIS A 55 14.55 14.22 -10.82
N ALA A 56 14.77 15.42 -10.30
CA ALA A 56 13.95 15.97 -9.21
C ALA A 56 12.55 16.39 -9.69
N SER A 57 12.43 16.92 -10.91
CA SER A 57 11.17 17.48 -11.41
C SER A 57 10.23 16.47 -12.04
N SER A 58 10.75 15.43 -12.71
CA SER A 58 9.93 14.44 -13.40
C SER A 58 9.77 13.17 -12.58
N GLU A 59 10.88 12.46 -12.34
CA GLU A 59 10.89 11.16 -11.68
C GLU A 59 10.57 11.23 -10.19
N GLY A 60 11.17 12.19 -9.47
CA GLY A 60 10.87 12.41 -8.06
C GLY A 60 9.40 12.76 -7.81
N LYS A 61 8.80 13.59 -8.67
CA LYS A 61 7.38 13.95 -8.53
C LYS A 61 6.46 12.78 -8.87
N SER A 62 6.74 12.02 -9.94
CA SER A 62 5.91 10.87 -10.30
C SER A 62 5.91 9.81 -9.20
N VAL A 63 7.07 9.52 -8.60
CA VAL A 63 7.17 8.57 -7.48
C VAL A 63 6.33 9.04 -6.29
N ILE A 64 6.43 10.32 -5.90
CA ILE A 64 5.64 10.88 -4.80
C ILE A 64 4.13 10.81 -5.09
N GLU A 65 3.72 11.10 -6.33
CA GLU A 65 2.32 11.01 -6.74
C GLU A 65 1.80 9.57 -6.71
N ASP A 66 2.61 8.61 -7.15
CA ASP A 66 2.25 7.19 -7.14
C ASP A 66 2.14 6.66 -5.71
N GLU A 67 3.10 6.97 -4.83
CA GLU A 67 3.02 6.68 -3.40
C GLU A 67 1.75 7.28 -2.77
N ARG A 68 1.42 8.53 -3.12
CA ARG A 68 0.20 9.18 -2.63
C ARG A 68 -1.06 8.48 -3.13
N ARG A 69 -1.07 7.96 -4.36
CA ARG A 69 -2.18 7.17 -4.90
C ARG A 69 -2.29 5.81 -4.21
N GLN A 70 -1.18 5.11 -4.01
CA GLN A 70 -1.14 3.83 -3.30
C GLN A 70 -1.63 3.99 -1.86
N PHE A 71 -1.14 5.00 -1.14
CA PHE A 71 -1.59 5.30 0.22
C PHE A 71 -3.10 5.57 0.30
N LYS A 72 -3.64 6.34 -0.66
CA LYS A 72 -5.10 6.59 -0.73
C LYS A 72 -5.89 5.29 -0.96
N ARG A 73 -5.41 4.41 -1.85
CA ARG A 73 -6.04 3.11 -2.11
C ARG A 73 -6.02 2.23 -0.87
N TRP A 74 -4.85 2.06 -0.26
CA TRP A 74 -4.67 1.31 0.98
C TRP A 74 -5.58 1.82 2.11
N LYS A 75 -5.68 3.15 2.30
CA LYS A 75 -6.56 3.74 3.31
C LYS A 75 -8.03 3.44 3.04
N SER A 76 -8.45 3.46 1.77
CA SER A 76 -9.82 3.12 1.37
C SER A 76 -10.13 1.64 1.61
N GLU A 77 -9.24 0.73 1.21
CA GLU A 77 -9.38 -0.71 1.43
C GLU A 77 -9.44 -1.05 2.92
N ARG A 78 -8.55 -0.47 3.73
CA ARG A 78 -8.59 -0.61 5.19
C ARG A 78 -9.92 -0.16 5.78
N SER A 79 -10.49 0.93 5.27
CA SER A 79 -11.80 1.42 5.71
C SER A 79 -12.90 0.44 5.36
N LYS A 80 -12.88 -0.14 4.16
CA LYS A 80 -13.86 -1.15 3.71
C LYS A 80 -13.78 -2.42 4.58
N LEU A 81 -12.57 -2.92 4.81
CA LEU A 81 -12.34 -4.09 5.68
C LEU A 81 -12.85 -3.84 7.10
N SER A 82 -12.59 -2.65 7.66
CA SER A 82 -13.10 -2.29 8.99
C SER A 82 -14.62 -2.18 9.04
N SER A 83 -15.27 -1.62 8.01
CA SER A 83 -16.74 -1.58 7.95
C SER A 83 -17.34 -2.98 7.80
N GLU A 84 -16.72 -3.84 7.01
CA GLU A 84 -17.17 -5.22 6.82
C GLU A 84 -17.07 -6.00 8.13
N LEU A 85 -15.93 -5.94 8.83
CA LEU A 85 -15.77 -6.62 10.12
C LEU A 85 -16.82 -6.14 11.14
N LYS A 86 -17.10 -4.84 11.22
CA LYS A 86 -18.16 -4.30 12.07
C LYS A 86 -19.56 -4.81 11.69
N SER A 87 -19.83 -4.96 10.40
CA SER A 87 -21.07 -5.55 9.89
C SER A 87 -21.20 -7.00 10.36
N GLN A 88 -20.14 -7.79 10.18
CA GLN A 88 -20.11 -9.21 10.57
C GLN A 88 -20.25 -9.40 12.09
N THR A 89 -19.66 -8.51 12.91
CA THR A 89 -19.89 -8.51 14.36
C THR A 89 -21.37 -8.32 14.72
N ARG A 90 -22.08 -7.42 14.01
CA ARG A 90 -23.53 -7.22 14.26
C ARG A 90 -24.34 -8.44 13.86
N ILE A 91 -24.04 -9.04 12.71
CA ILE A 91 -24.74 -10.24 12.22
C ILE A 91 -24.61 -11.38 13.24
N ILE A 92 -23.40 -11.64 13.75
CA ILE A 92 -23.22 -12.71 14.73
C ILE A 92 -23.89 -12.40 16.07
N ASP A 93 -23.89 -11.15 16.53
CA ASP A 93 -24.60 -10.75 17.75
C ASP A 93 -26.11 -10.98 17.62
N ASP A 94 -26.70 -10.63 16.46
CA ASP A 94 -28.11 -10.85 16.16
C ASP A 94 -28.46 -12.34 16.09
N GLU A 95 -27.62 -13.16 15.45
CA GLU A 95 -27.84 -14.61 15.37
C GLU A 95 -27.65 -15.31 16.72
N ILE A 96 -26.70 -14.87 17.57
CA ILE A 96 -26.58 -15.35 18.96
C ILE A 96 -27.86 -15.08 19.74
N LYS A 97 -28.42 -13.88 19.60
CA LYS A 97 -29.67 -13.50 20.26
C LYS A 97 -30.83 -14.36 19.77
N ARG A 98 -30.97 -14.51 18.44
CA ARG A 98 -32.01 -15.32 17.80
C ARG A 98 -31.92 -16.79 18.20
N TYR A 99 -30.72 -17.36 18.23
CA TYR A 99 -30.48 -18.73 18.73
C TYR A 99 -30.99 -18.91 20.16
N ARG A 100 -30.64 -17.99 21.07
CA ARG A 100 -31.06 -18.05 22.48
C ARG A 100 -32.57 -17.88 22.65
N ASP A 101 -33.18 -17.01 21.87
CA ASP A 101 -34.64 -16.80 21.89
C ASP A 101 -35.37 -18.05 21.43
N LYS A 102 -34.95 -18.65 20.31
CA LYS A 102 -35.56 -19.89 19.79
C LYS A 102 -35.32 -21.10 20.67
N TYR A 103 -34.16 -21.20 21.31
CA TYR A 103 -33.90 -22.23 22.31
C TYR A 103 -34.88 -22.15 23.47
N ARG A 104 -35.11 -20.95 24.02
CA ARG A 104 -36.08 -20.73 25.11
C ARG A 104 -37.51 -21.07 24.69
N ASP A 105 -37.93 -20.66 23.50
CA ASP A 105 -39.25 -21.00 22.94
C ASP A 105 -39.45 -22.51 22.82
N MET A 106 -38.43 -23.24 22.33
CA MET A 106 -38.46 -24.69 22.20
C MET A 106 -38.58 -25.39 23.55
N ILE A 107 -37.77 -25.00 24.55
CA ILE A 107 -37.82 -25.59 25.89
C ILE A 107 -39.21 -25.38 26.50
N LYS A 108 -39.73 -24.14 26.45
CA LYS A 108 -41.07 -23.84 26.97
C LYS A 108 -42.16 -24.66 26.29
N ALA A 109 -42.09 -24.81 24.96
CA ALA A 109 -43.06 -25.61 24.23
C ALA A 109 -42.98 -27.11 24.56
N LYS A 110 -41.78 -27.64 24.81
CA LYS A 110 -41.59 -29.03 25.29
C LYS A 110 -42.18 -29.21 26.69
N GLU A 111 -41.87 -28.30 27.62
CA GLU A 111 -42.42 -28.32 28.99
C GLU A 111 -43.95 -28.21 29.00
N ASP A 112 -44.53 -27.35 28.17
CA ASP A 112 -45.98 -27.21 28.05
C ASP A 112 -46.63 -28.48 27.47
N TYR A 113 -46.01 -29.13 26.47
CA TYR A 113 -46.45 -30.42 25.97
C TYR A 113 -46.40 -31.51 27.05
N GLU A 114 -45.28 -31.62 27.77
CA GLU A 114 -45.11 -32.61 28.84
C GLU A 114 -46.17 -32.44 29.95
N ARG A 115 -46.47 -31.19 30.31
CA ARG A 115 -47.53 -30.85 31.28
C ARG A 115 -48.91 -31.29 30.79
N ILE A 116 -49.26 -30.96 29.54
CA ILE A 116 -50.57 -31.31 28.95
C ILE A 116 -50.71 -32.83 28.79
N ASN A 117 -49.64 -33.52 28.39
CA ASN A 117 -49.64 -34.96 28.20
C ASN A 117 -49.73 -35.75 29.52
N ALA A 118 -49.25 -35.17 30.63
CA ALA A 118 -49.33 -35.78 31.95
C ALA A 118 -50.69 -35.58 32.64
N ASP A 119 -51.46 -34.56 32.25
CA ASP A 119 -52.77 -34.26 32.83
C ASP A 119 -53.89 -35.07 32.15
N GLN A 120 -54.53 -35.93 32.93
CA GLN A 120 -55.62 -36.79 32.47
C GLN A 120 -56.91 -36.03 32.10
N ASN A 121 -57.00 -34.74 32.43
CA ASN A 121 -58.16 -33.91 32.12
C ASN A 121 -58.13 -33.33 30.69
N HIS A 122 -57.00 -33.41 29.99
CA HIS A 122 -56.89 -32.94 28.62
C HIS A 122 -57.39 -33.97 27.60
N SER A 123 -57.98 -33.47 26.51
CA SER A 123 -58.39 -34.36 25.42
C SER A 123 -57.17 -34.82 24.61
N GLN A 124 -57.30 -35.96 23.91
CA GLN A 124 -56.26 -36.43 22.99
C GLN A 124 -55.92 -35.39 21.92
N PHE A 125 -56.91 -34.60 21.50
CA PHE A 125 -56.70 -33.50 20.56
C PHE A 125 -55.81 -32.39 21.13
N ASP A 126 -55.99 -32.03 22.42
CA ASP A 126 -55.16 -31.01 23.08
C ASP A 126 -53.70 -31.48 23.18
N VAL A 127 -53.50 -32.75 23.51
CA VAL A 127 -52.16 -33.38 23.56
C VAL A 127 -51.49 -33.34 22.18
N GLU A 128 -52.20 -33.71 21.12
CA GLU A 128 -51.66 -33.74 19.77
C GLU A 128 -51.36 -32.33 19.22
N LYS A 129 -52.20 -31.35 19.56
CA LYS A 129 -51.95 -29.94 19.28
C LYS A 129 -50.68 -29.43 19.98
N ALA A 130 -50.51 -29.76 21.26
CA ALA A 130 -49.32 -29.38 22.01
C ALA A 130 -48.05 -30.05 21.47
N LEU A 131 -48.11 -31.33 21.10
CA LEU A 131 -47.02 -32.07 20.46
C LEU A 131 -46.61 -31.43 19.12
N SER A 132 -47.60 -31.07 18.30
CA SER A 132 -47.35 -30.41 17.01
C SER A 132 -46.68 -29.05 17.18
N TYR A 133 -47.11 -28.29 18.20
CA TYR A 133 -46.49 -27.00 18.53
C TYR A 133 -45.04 -27.17 19.03
N ALA A 134 -44.78 -28.15 19.90
CA ALA A 134 -43.43 -28.44 20.39
C ALA A 134 -42.48 -28.84 19.23
N ARG A 135 -42.94 -29.69 18.31
CA ARG A 135 -42.18 -30.06 17.10
C ARG A 135 -41.89 -28.86 16.21
N LEU A 136 -42.85 -27.95 16.03
CA LEU A 136 -42.65 -26.73 15.26
C LEU A 136 -41.53 -25.87 15.87
N LYS A 137 -41.52 -25.71 17.20
CA LYS A 137 -40.49 -24.93 17.89
C LYS A 137 -39.11 -25.58 17.86
N GLU A 138 -39.05 -26.91 17.87
CA GLU A 138 -37.81 -27.65 17.65
C GLU A 138 -37.22 -27.38 16.25
N ILE A 139 -38.06 -27.42 15.20
CA ILE A 139 -37.64 -27.08 13.84
C ILE A 139 -37.16 -25.63 13.74
N ASP A 140 -37.89 -24.68 14.35
CA ASP A 140 -37.49 -23.27 14.38
C ASP A 140 -36.13 -23.07 15.06
N PHE A 141 -35.88 -23.81 16.15
CA PHE A 141 -34.59 -23.78 16.85
C PHE A 141 -33.47 -24.40 16.02
N ASP A 142 -33.70 -25.55 15.38
CA ASP A 142 -32.70 -26.18 14.51
C ASP A 142 -32.27 -25.28 13.36
N ARG A 143 -33.20 -24.53 12.76
CA ARG A 143 -32.89 -23.49 11.76
C ARG A 143 -32.03 -22.38 12.35
N ALA A 144 -32.41 -21.84 13.50
CA ALA A 144 -31.62 -20.79 14.16
C ALA A 144 -30.22 -21.28 14.56
N ARG A 145 -30.06 -22.56 14.91
CA ARG A 145 -28.75 -23.18 15.16
C ARG A 145 -27.89 -23.24 13.91
N GLN A 146 -28.47 -23.59 12.76
CA GLN A 146 -27.76 -23.62 11.47
C GLN A 146 -27.36 -22.21 11.03
N ASP A 147 -28.27 -21.24 11.12
CA ASP A 147 -28.00 -19.84 10.78
C ASP A 147 -26.87 -19.27 11.65
N TYR A 148 -26.91 -19.52 12.96
CA TYR A 148 -25.83 -19.13 13.89
C TYR A 148 -24.50 -19.78 13.53
N ALA A 149 -24.48 -21.08 13.22
CA ALA A 149 -23.25 -21.77 12.84
C ALA A 149 -22.63 -21.18 11.56
N ALA A 150 -23.46 -20.91 10.54
CA ALA A 150 -23.02 -20.27 9.31
C ALA A 150 -22.47 -18.85 9.55
N ALA A 151 -23.14 -18.05 10.39
CA ALA A 151 -22.67 -16.72 10.77
C ALA A 151 -21.34 -16.78 11.54
N LEU A 152 -21.15 -17.78 12.41
CA LEU A 152 -19.92 -17.99 13.15
C LEU A 152 -18.75 -18.35 12.24
N ASP A 153 -18.97 -19.23 11.26
CA ASP A 153 -17.95 -19.58 10.27
C ASP A 153 -17.54 -18.36 9.45
N GLN A 154 -18.52 -17.58 8.97
CA GLN A 154 -18.26 -16.37 8.22
C GLN A 154 -17.50 -15.33 9.05
N PHE A 155 -17.90 -15.12 10.30
CA PHE A 155 -17.22 -14.21 11.22
C PHE A 155 -15.77 -14.63 11.46
N ASN A 156 -15.51 -15.92 11.63
CA ASN A 156 -14.16 -16.44 11.83
C ASN A 156 -13.26 -16.23 10.61
N LEU A 157 -13.79 -16.36 9.40
CA LEU A 157 -13.06 -16.06 8.16
C LEU A 157 -12.64 -14.59 8.14
N TYR A 158 -13.58 -13.66 8.31
CA TYR A 158 -13.27 -12.22 8.31
C TYR A 158 -12.33 -11.81 9.45
N ARG A 159 -12.48 -12.43 10.63
CA ARG A 159 -11.57 -12.18 11.75
C ARG A 159 -10.16 -12.66 11.43
N LYS A 160 -10.02 -13.80 10.76
CA LYS A 160 -8.71 -14.31 10.32
C LYS A 160 -8.08 -13.34 9.34
N ASP A 161 -8.78 -12.98 8.27
CA ASP A 161 -8.27 -12.09 7.21
C ASP A 161 -7.96 -10.67 7.71
N TYR A 162 -8.59 -10.23 8.80
CA TYR A 162 -8.33 -8.90 9.37
C TYR A 162 -7.11 -8.84 10.29
N TYR A 163 -6.82 -9.93 11.01
CA TYR A 163 -5.77 -9.96 12.04
C TYR A 163 -4.53 -10.80 11.68
N TYR A 164 -4.63 -11.67 10.68
CA TYR A 164 -3.55 -12.56 10.20
C TYR A 164 -3.30 -12.34 8.71
#